data_AF-A0A921NYY9-F1
#
_entry.id   AF-A0A921NYY9-F1
#
_cell.length_a   1.000
_cell.length_b   1.000
_cell.length_c   1.000
_cell.angle_alpha   90.00
_cell.angle_beta   90.00
_cell.angle_gamma   90.00
#
_symmetry.space_group_name_H-M   'P 1'
#
loop_
_entity.id
_entity.type
_entity.pdbx_description
1 polymer ?
#
loop_
_entity_poly.entity_id
_entity_poly.type
_entity_poly.pdbx_seq_one_letter_code
_entity_poly.pdbx_strand_id
1 'polypeptide(L)'
;MQDGWWMNWHSDLTLLPLLPYEKDGTLRIRLFDVGMPAPLDVDYTVLGERTLAGADGRRYDCWLVETESGNPGGGAFQRFWIDKASRVVVKEEDTFNGQYRSKYLLAVPVSLEFPAPADGKQG
;
A
#
# COMPACT_ATOMS: atom_id res chain seq x y z
N MET A 1 -6.01 25.56 7.08
CA MET A 1 -4.87 24.63 7.08
C MET A 1 -3.74 25.33 7.82
N GLN A 2 -3.67 25.19 9.15
CA GLN A 2 -2.69 25.93 9.95
C GLN A 2 -1.39 25.09 10.03
N ASP A 3 -0.42 25.54 9.24
CA ASP A 3 1.03 25.25 9.23
C ASP A 3 1.52 23.78 9.22
N GLY A 4 2.37 23.46 8.23
CA GLY A 4 3.06 22.17 8.09
C GLY A 4 2.74 21.43 6.78
N TRP A 5 3.59 20.46 6.44
CA TRP A 5 3.38 19.56 5.31
C TRP A 5 2.59 18.33 5.76
N TRP A 6 1.75 17.82 4.87
CA TRP A 6 0.96 16.61 5.07
C TRP A 6 0.93 15.81 3.77
N MET A 7 0.70 14.50 3.87
CA MET A 7 0.48 13.62 2.71
C MET A 7 -1.02 13.34 2.56
N ASN A 8 -1.45 13.12 1.32
CA ASN A 8 -2.83 12.72 1.08
C ASN A 8 -3.04 11.27 1.57
N TRP A 9 -4.14 11.01 2.29
CA TRP A 9 -4.45 9.69 2.86
C TRP A 9 -4.46 8.58 1.79
N HIS A 10 -5.03 8.86 0.61
CA HIS A 10 -5.17 7.89 -0.48
C HIS A 10 -3.89 7.71 -1.32
N SER A 11 -2.76 8.30 -0.89
CA SER A 11 -1.45 8.12 -1.51
C SER A 11 -0.61 7.03 -0.81
N ASP A 12 -1.20 6.27 0.11
CA ASP A 12 -0.57 5.22 0.90
C ASP A 12 0.21 4.20 0.04
N LEU A 13 -0.36 3.69 -1.06
CA LEU A 13 0.34 2.72 -1.94
C LEU A 13 1.60 3.30 -2.61
N THR A 14 1.69 4.62 -2.76
CA THR A 14 2.89 5.30 -3.27
C THR A 14 3.87 5.70 -2.16
N LEU A 15 3.35 5.93 -0.96
CA LEU A 15 4.13 6.38 0.20
C LEU A 15 4.80 5.21 0.93
N LEU A 16 4.05 4.15 1.23
CA LEU A 16 4.51 3.00 2.01
C LEU A 16 5.81 2.37 1.46
N PRO A 17 6.00 2.22 0.13
CA PRO A 17 7.26 1.72 -0.42
C PRO A 17 8.51 2.53 -0.07
N LEU A 18 8.36 3.80 0.33
CA LEU A 18 9.47 4.70 0.60
C LEU A 18 9.93 4.66 2.06
N LEU A 19 9.15 4.05 2.95
CA LEU A 19 9.38 4.15 4.38
C LEU A 19 10.45 3.14 4.89
N PRO A 20 11.23 3.52 5.91
CA PRO A 20 12.29 2.67 6.45
C PRO A 20 11.73 1.72 7.53
N TYR A 21 11.06 0.64 7.10
CA TYR A 21 10.54 -0.35 8.03
C TYR A 21 11.64 -1.13 8.76
N GLU A 22 11.42 -1.37 10.04
CA GLU A 22 12.24 -2.22 10.89
C GLU A 22 11.35 -3.06 11.81
N LYS A 23 11.92 -4.13 12.37
CA LYS A 23 11.19 -5.03 13.26
C LYS A 23 10.70 -4.28 14.49
N ASP A 24 9.43 -4.46 14.84
CA ASP A 24 8.76 -3.83 15.99
C ASP A 24 8.74 -2.28 15.92
N GLY A 25 9.04 -1.70 14.75
CA GLY A 25 9.06 -0.26 14.53
C GLY A 25 7.67 0.33 14.26
N THR A 26 7.49 1.59 14.66
CA THR A 26 6.30 2.40 14.33
C THR A 26 6.72 3.66 13.60
N LEU A 27 6.06 3.92 12.48
CA LEU A 27 6.25 5.13 11.67
C LEU A 27 5.02 6.01 11.82
N ARG A 28 5.22 7.28 12.18
CA ARG A 28 4.13 8.26 12.30
C ARG A 28 4.11 9.19 11.10
N ILE A 29 2.97 9.27 10.43
CA ILE A 29 2.79 10.03 9.19
C ILE A 29 1.66 11.04 9.39
N ARG A 30 1.90 12.29 9.00
CA ARG A 30 0.87 13.32 9.00
C ARG A 30 0.03 13.24 7.72
N LEU A 31 -1.18 12.73 7.83
CA LEU A 31 -2.11 12.47 6.73
C LEU A 31 -3.29 13.44 6.73
N PHE A 32 -3.82 13.71 5.53
CA PHE A 32 -5.03 14.49 5.33
C PHE A 32 -5.88 13.90 4.20
N ASP A 33 -7.19 13.88 4.40
CA ASP A 33 -8.18 13.59 3.37
C ASP A 33 -9.16 14.76 3.21
N VAL A 34 -9.68 14.92 1.99
CA VAL A 34 -10.69 15.93 1.69
C VAL A 34 -11.94 15.64 2.50
N GLY A 35 -12.40 16.64 3.26
CA GLY A 35 -13.54 16.51 4.16
C GLY A 35 -13.16 16.36 5.64
N MET A 36 -11.89 16.13 5.95
CA MET A 36 -11.39 16.21 7.33
C MET A 36 -11.27 17.68 7.79
N PRO A 37 -11.52 17.98 9.08
CA PRO A 37 -11.35 19.34 9.61
C PRO A 37 -9.88 19.78 9.69
N ALA A 38 -8.95 18.83 9.84
CA ALA A 38 -7.50 19.05 9.89
C ALA A 38 -6.73 17.75 9.59
N PRO A 39 -5.43 17.82 9.23
CA PRO A 39 -4.56 16.65 9.14
C PRO A 39 -4.40 15.95 10.50
N LEU A 40 -4.19 14.63 10.47
CA LEU A 40 -3.96 13.78 11.64
C LEU A 40 -2.60 13.11 11.56
N ASP A 41 -1.99 12.87 12.72
CA ASP A 41 -0.85 11.97 12.82
C ASP A 41 -1.35 10.54 12.95
N VAL A 42 -0.89 9.68 12.06
CA VAL A 42 -1.35 8.29 11.90
C VAL A 42 -0.17 7.34 12.04
N ASP A 43 -0.35 6.31 12.86
CA ASP A 43 0.68 5.31 13.11
C ASP A 43 0.56 4.13 12.15
N TYR A 44 1.69 3.78 11.55
CA TYR A 44 1.90 2.56 10.81
C TYR A 44 2.88 1.69 11.60
N THR A 45 2.38 0.62 12.20
CA THR A 45 3.16 -0.25 13.09
C THR A 45 3.51 -1.55 12.40
N VAL A 46 4.79 -1.94 12.45
CA VAL A 46 5.27 -3.23 11.97
C VAL A 46 4.89 -4.31 12.99
N LEU A 47 3.92 -5.16 12.64
CA LEU A 47 3.47 -6.29 13.46
C LEU A 47 4.38 -7.52 13.32
N GLY A 48 5.37 -7.45 12.42
CA GLY A 48 6.39 -8.46 12.21
C GLY A 48 6.55 -8.83 10.74
N GLU A 49 7.05 -10.04 10.52
CA GLU A 49 7.41 -10.54 9.18
C GLU A 49 6.44 -11.62 8.72
N ARG A 50 6.15 -11.66 7.41
CA ARG A 50 5.28 -12.69 6.82
C ARG A 50 5.84 -13.13 5.48
N THR A 51 5.88 -14.44 5.24
CA THR A 51 6.13 -14.98 3.90
C THR A 51 4.80 -15.24 3.20
N LEU A 52 4.67 -14.78 1.96
CA LEU A 52 3.55 -15.07 1.06
C LEU A 52 4.03 -15.88 -0.14
N ALA A 53 3.14 -16.72 -0.66
CA ALA A 53 3.28 -17.32 -1.99
C ALA A 53 2.30 -16.61 -2.93
N GLY A 54 2.83 -15.99 -3.99
CA GLY A 54 2.05 -15.43 -5.07
C GLY A 54 1.38 -16.51 -5.90
N ALA A 55 0.33 -16.13 -6.64
CA ALA A 55 -0.37 -17.04 -7.54
C ALA A 55 0.52 -17.56 -8.69
N ASP A 56 1.59 -16.84 -9.01
CA ASP A 56 2.66 -17.21 -9.94
C ASP A 56 3.73 -18.13 -9.32
N GLY A 57 3.55 -18.54 -8.06
CA GLY A 57 4.52 -19.33 -7.30
C GLY A 57 5.68 -18.50 -6.75
N ARG A 58 5.72 -17.18 -6.99
CA ARG A 58 6.76 -16.31 -6.44
C ARG A 58 6.62 -16.20 -4.93
N ARG A 59 7.74 -16.32 -4.24
CA ARG A 59 7.80 -16.07 -2.80
C ARG A 59 8.03 -14.57 -2.53
N TYR A 60 7.29 -14.02 -1.57
CA TYR A 60 7.48 -12.67 -1.05
C TYR A 60 7.76 -12.74 0.45
N ASP A 61 8.90 -12.21 0.89
CA ASP A 61 9.18 -12.05 2.32
C ASP A 61 8.86 -10.61 2.69
N CYS A 62 7.79 -10.40 3.46
CA CYS A 62 7.16 -9.10 3.66
C CYS A 62 7.31 -8.59 5.10
N TRP A 63 7.29 -7.27 5.24
CA TRP A 63 6.79 -6.64 6.46
C TRP A 63 5.26 -6.71 6.49
N LEU A 64 4.69 -7.05 7.65
CA LEU A 64 3.27 -6.86 7.94
C LEU A 64 3.11 -5.57 8.73
N VAL A 65 2.48 -4.58 8.10
CA VAL A 65 2.28 -3.25 8.67
C VAL A 65 0.80 -3.01 8.87
N GLU A 66 0.39 -2.49 10.02
CA GLU A 66 -0.99 -2.15 10.32
C GLU A 66 -1.12 -0.67 10.69
N THR A 67 -2.24 -0.08 10.28
CA THR A 67 -2.69 1.24 10.74
C THR A 67 -4.17 1.17 11.09
N GLU A 68 -4.62 2.05 11.99
CA GLU A 68 -6.04 2.25 12.23
C GLU A 68 -6.65 3.02 11.05
N SER A 69 -7.74 2.49 10.51
CA SER A 69 -8.44 3.06 9.37
C SER A 69 -9.40 4.16 9.81
N GLY A 70 -9.30 5.34 9.21
CA GLY A 70 -10.20 6.47 9.46
C GLY A 70 -9.93 7.15 10.80
N ASN A 71 -10.83 6.96 11.78
CA ASN A 71 -10.75 7.64 13.07
C ASN A 71 -9.95 6.80 14.09
N PRO A 72 -8.88 7.36 14.68
CA PRO A 72 -8.16 6.70 15.76
C PRO A 72 -9.09 6.26 16.91
N GLY A 73 -8.93 5.04 17.39
CA GLY A 73 -9.77 4.41 18.41
C GLY A 73 -11.09 3.81 17.91
N GLY A 74 -11.37 3.90 16.60
CA GLY A 74 -12.60 3.38 15.98
C GLY A 74 -12.62 1.87 15.72
N GLY A 75 -11.50 1.18 15.93
CA GLY A 75 -11.38 -0.28 15.78
C GLY A 75 -11.34 -0.80 14.33
N ALA A 76 -11.46 0.07 13.33
CA ALA A 76 -11.20 -0.29 11.94
C ALA A 76 -9.70 -0.30 11.65
N PHE A 77 -9.23 -1.19 10.78
CA PHE A 77 -7.81 -1.33 10.46
C PHE A 77 -7.57 -1.46 8.95
N GLN A 78 -6.37 -1.12 8.53
CA GLN A 78 -5.78 -1.49 7.24
C GLN A 78 -4.42 -2.17 7.49
N ARG A 79 -4.23 -3.35 6.91
CA ARG A 79 -2.99 -4.13 6.95
C ARG A 79 -2.38 -4.21 5.57
N PHE A 80 -1.06 -4.04 5.51
CA PHE A 80 -0.29 -4.04 4.28
C PHE A 80 0.83 -5.08 4.39
N TRP A 81 1.00 -5.87 3.33
CA TRP A 81 2.16 -6.71 3.13
C TRP A 81 3.09 -6.02 2.15
N ILE A 82 4.25 -5.63 2.65
CA ILE A 82 5.23 -4.86 1.89
C ILE A 82 6.43 -5.76 1.66
N ASP A 83 6.65 -6.16 0.41
CA ASP A 83 7.76 -7.05 0.05
C ASP A 83 9.10 -6.39 0.39
N LYS A 84 9.95 -7.08 1.16
CA LYS A 84 11.22 -6.51 1.63
C LYS A 84 12.19 -6.23 0.48
N ALA A 85 12.11 -7.02 -0.60
CA ALA A 85 13.02 -6.90 -1.74
C ALA A 85 12.64 -5.74 -2.67
N SER A 86 11.38 -5.70 -3.12
CA SER A 86 10.89 -4.68 -4.06
C SER A 86 10.31 -3.43 -3.38
N ARG A 87 10.01 -3.51 -2.08
CA ARG A 87 9.26 -2.51 -1.30
C ARG A 87 7.83 -2.25 -1.77
N VAL A 88 7.33 -3.03 -2.72
CA VAL A 88 5.97 -2.88 -3.23
C VAL A 88 4.98 -3.49 -2.24
N VAL A 89 3.83 -2.82 -2.08
CA VAL A 89 2.67 -3.40 -1.38
C VAL A 89 2.09 -4.50 -2.25
N VAL A 90 2.21 -5.75 -1.82
CA VAL A 90 1.75 -6.93 -2.58
C VAL A 90 0.36 -7.39 -2.18
N LYS A 91 -0.09 -7.02 -0.98
CA LYS A 91 -1.42 -7.33 -0.44
C LYS A 91 -1.87 -6.27 0.55
N GLU A 92 -3.18 -6.03 0.57
CA GLU A 92 -3.87 -5.23 1.59
C GLU A 92 -5.06 -6.03 2.15
N GLU A 93 -5.32 -5.89 3.44
CA GLU A 93 -6.54 -6.36 4.10
C GLU A 93 -7.11 -5.29 5.00
N ASP A 94 -8.41 -5.08 4.97
CA ASP A 94 -9.04 -4.02 5.75
C ASP A 94 -10.49 -4.30 6.13
N THR A 95 -11.00 -3.51 7.08
CA THR A 95 -12.43 -3.47 7.41
C THR A 95 -13.03 -2.16 6.93
N PHE A 96 -14.03 -2.24 6.06
CA PHE A 96 -14.75 -1.08 5.52
C PHE A 96 -16.25 -1.35 5.55
N ASN A 97 -17.03 -0.45 6.16
CA ASN A 97 -18.48 -0.57 6.31
C ASN A 97 -18.95 -1.92 6.90
N GLY A 98 -18.21 -2.45 7.89
CA GLY A 98 -18.52 -3.72 8.54
C GLY A 98 -18.20 -4.96 7.70
N GLN A 99 -17.58 -4.79 6.52
CA GLN A 99 -17.13 -5.89 5.68
C GLN A 99 -15.62 -5.99 5.72
N TYR A 100 -15.12 -7.22 5.59
CA TYR A 100 -13.70 -7.48 5.42
C TYR A 100 -13.37 -7.54 3.94
N ARG A 101 -12.35 -6.78 3.52
CA ARG A 101 -11.89 -6.71 2.13
C ARG A 101 -10.42 -7.12 2.07
N SER A 102 -10.06 -7.75 0.97
CA SER A 102 -8.68 -8.09 0.65
C SER A 102 -8.36 -7.72 -0.79
N LYS A 103 -7.21 -7.08 -1.00
CA LYS A 103 -6.69 -6.66 -2.30
C LYS A 103 -5.33 -7.30 -2.51
N TYR A 104 -5.02 -7.64 -3.76
CA TYR A 104 -3.81 -8.35 -4.14
C TYR A 104 -3.18 -7.68 -5.35
N LEU A 105 -1.86 -7.54 -5.37
CA LEU A 105 -1.13 -7.14 -6.55
C LEU A 105 -1.17 -8.28 -7.58
N LEU A 106 -1.80 -8.02 -8.72
CA LEU A 106 -1.82 -8.96 -9.84
C LEU A 106 -0.55 -8.80 -10.68
N ALA A 107 0.05 -9.92 -11.06
CA ALA A 107 1.09 -9.94 -12.09
C ALA A 107 0.46 -9.59 -13.46
N VAL A 108 1.00 -8.59 -14.15
CA VAL A 108 0.51 -8.16 -15.48
C VAL A 108 1.24 -8.93 -16.60
N PRO A 109 0.50 -9.47 -17.59
CA PRO A 109 1.03 -10.38 -18.63
C PRO A 109 1.82 -9.69 -19.78
N VAL A 110 2.58 -10.50 -20.54
CA VAL A 110 3.56 -10.13 -21.60
C VAL A 110 2.96 -9.86 -22.99
N SER A 111 1.64 -9.75 -23.09
CA SER A 111 0.98 -9.53 -24.38
C SER A 111 1.19 -8.09 -24.89
N LEU A 112 1.39 -7.93 -26.20
CA LEU A 112 1.43 -6.62 -26.85
C LEU A 112 0.06 -5.93 -26.72
N GLU A 113 0.01 -4.83 -25.98
CA GLU A 113 -1.18 -3.99 -25.85
C GLU A 113 -1.49 -3.17 -27.11
N PHE A 114 -0.50 -3.04 -28.01
CA PHE A 114 -0.64 -2.30 -29.25
C PHE A 114 -0.03 -3.07 -30.43
N PRO A 115 -0.60 -2.96 -31.65
CA PRO A 115 -0.05 -3.61 -32.83
C PRO A 115 1.42 -3.22 -33.02
N ALA A 116 2.27 -4.20 -33.30
CA ALA A 116 3.62 -3.90 -33.75
C ALA A 116 3.53 -3.08 -35.05
N PRO A 117 4.33 -2.01 -35.21
CA PRO A 117 4.43 -1.31 -36.48
C PRO A 117 4.65 -2.33 -37.60
N ALA A 118 3.88 -2.23 -38.69
CA ALA A 118 4.06 -3.13 -39.82
C ALA A 118 5.48 -2.96 -40.37
N ASP A 119 6.26 -4.05 -40.37
CA ASP A 119 7.58 -4.06 -40.99
C ASP A 119 7.48 -3.54 -42.43
N GLY A 120 8.33 -2.57 -42.73
CA GLY A 120 8.09 -1.56 -43.74
C GLY A 120 7.60 -2.05 -45.10
N LYS A 121 6.64 -1.31 -45.68
CA LYS A 121 6.66 -1.01 -47.11
C LYS A 121 6.49 0.48 -47.32
N GLN A 122 7.56 1.02 -47.92
CA GLN A 122 7.70 2.33 -48.51
C GLN A 122 6.53 2.60 -49.49
N GLY A 123 6.00 3.81 -49.43
CA GLY A 123 5.31 4.47 -50.53
C GLY A 123 6.09 5.73 -50.87
#